data_AF-A0A3A0DRL8-F1
#
_entry.id   AF-A0A3A0DRL8-F1
#
_cell.length_a   1.000
_cell.length_b   1.000
_cell.length_c   1.000
_cell.angle_alpha   90.00
_cell.angle_beta   90.00
_cell.angle_gamma   90.00
#
_symmetry.space_group_name_H-M   'P 1'
#
loop_
_entity.id
_entity.type
_entity.pdbx_description
1 polymer ?
#
loop_
_entity_poly.entity_id
_entity_poly.type
_entity_poly.pdbx_seq_one_letter_code
_entity_poly.pdbx_strand_id
1 'polypeptide(L)'
;MNDRLGVLNELCATGVIAVIRADSGEQLVSVCRALAAGGVRACEITMTTPGALEAIAAASQSLGRDALIGAGSVLDAATARAAILAGARFIFSPVLSGEVIEMAHRYDCVAVPGALTPTEILAAWSRGADVVKVFPANHFGPQYLKDLHGPMPQIKLTPTGGVDLTTAAQWIKAGAVAIGVGSSLVKKDLLAQQNWDELASLARQYVDIVAQARAN
;
A
#
# COMPACT_ATOMS: atom_id res chain seq x y z
N MET A 1 4.25 -19.16 -6.91
CA MET A 1 3.87 -17.73 -6.89
C MET A 1 2.51 -17.65 -6.21
N ASN A 2 2.28 -16.71 -5.29
CA ASN A 2 0.90 -16.45 -4.84
C ASN A 2 0.11 -15.92 -6.03
N ASP A 3 -1.15 -16.31 -6.19
CA ASP A 3 -2.07 -15.69 -7.14
C ASP A 3 -2.56 -14.33 -6.61
N ARG A 4 -3.36 -13.60 -7.39
CA ARG A 4 -3.93 -12.29 -6.97
C ARG A 4 -4.66 -12.38 -5.63
N LEU A 5 -5.44 -13.43 -5.41
CA LEU A 5 -6.20 -13.61 -4.17
C LEU A 5 -5.29 -13.83 -2.95
N GLY A 6 -4.23 -14.63 -3.11
CA GLY A 6 -3.23 -14.83 -2.06
C GLY A 6 -2.53 -13.54 -1.67
N VAL A 7 -2.17 -12.70 -2.66
CA VAL A 7 -1.57 -11.38 -2.41
C VAL A 7 -2.57 -10.46 -1.69
N LEU A 8 -3.82 -10.41 -2.14
CA LEU A 8 -4.87 -9.59 -1.52
C LEU A 8 -5.08 -10.00 -0.05
N ASN A 9 -5.17 -11.30 0.22
CA ASN A 9 -5.36 -11.83 1.57
C ASN A 9 -4.18 -11.48 2.48
N GLU A 10 -2.95 -11.56 1.98
CA GLU A 10 -1.75 -11.22 2.75
C GLU A 10 -1.64 -9.71 3.05
N LEU A 11 -2.01 -8.87 2.08
CA LEU A 11 -2.10 -7.42 2.26
C LEU A 11 -3.13 -7.08 3.34
N CYS A 12 -4.34 -7.65 3.27
CA CYS A 12 -5.36 -7.46 4.29
C CYS A 12 -4.95 -8.04 5.65
N ALA A 13 -4.33 -9.22 5.69
CA ALA A 13 -3.90 -9.85 6.94
C ALA A 13 -2.84 -9.02 7.66
N THR A 14 -1.83 -8.52 6.95
CA THR A 14 -0.80 -7.63 7.52
C THR A 14 -1.42 -6.31 7.98
N GLY A 15 -2.32 -5.74 7.18
CA GLY A 15 -3.06 -4.53 7.51
C GLY A 15 -2.23 -3.24 7.51
N VAL A 16 -0.96 -3.29 7.08
CA VAL A 16 -0.09 -2.12 6.91
C VAL A 16 0.58 -2.20 5.54
N ILE A 17 0.54 -1.09 4.79
CA ILE A 17 1.22 -0.92 3.51
C ILE A 17 2.20 0.24 3.66
N ALA A 18 3.49 -0.01 3.47
CA ALA A 18 4.50 1.03 3.48
C ALA A 18 4.54 1.75 2.12
N VAL A 19 4.24 3.05 2.11
CA VAL A 19 4.30 3.89 0.90
C VAL A 19 5.69 4.51 0.81
N ILE A 20 6.51 4.02 -0.10
CA ILE A 20 7.92 4.36 -0.19
C ILE A 20 8.15 5.38 -1.31
N ARG A 21 8.65 6.55 -0.91
CA ARG A 21 9.17 7.59 -1.81
C ARG A 21 10.59 7.88 -1.38
N ALA A 22 11.53 7.64 -2.27
CA ALA A 22 12.95 7.88 -2.03
C ALA A 22 13.52 8.78 -3.15
N ASP A 23 14.67 9.40 -2.86
CA ASP A 23 15.38 10.22 -3.83
C ASP A 23 16.24 9.36 -4.79
N SER A 24 16.49 8.08 -4.44
CA SER A 24 17.15 7.09 -5.30
C SER A 24 16.67 5.66 -5.03
N GLY A 25 16.85 4.77 -6.02
CA GLY A 25 16.48 3.36 -5.92
C GLY A 25 17.47 2.46 -5.16
N GLU A 26 18.71 2.92 -4.92
CA GLU A 26 19.81 2.09 -4.40
C GLU A 26 19.53 1.48 -3.02
N GLN A 27 18.84 2.22 -2.16
CA GLN A 27 18.56 1.80 -0.78
C GLN A 27 17.23 1.06 -0.64
N LEU A 28 16.40 1.00 -1.70
CA LEU A 28 15.03 0.50 -1.59
C LEU A 28 14.95 -0.98 -1.19
N VAL A 29 15.93 -1.80 -1.59
CA VAL A 29 16.00 -3.20 -1.17
C VAL A 29 16.21 -3.30 0.35
N SER A 30 17.12 -2.49 0.91
CA SER A 30 17.39 -2.45 2.36
C SER A 30 16.20 -1.92 3.14
N VAL A 31 15.53 -0.88 2.63
CA VAL A 31 14.28 -0.35 3.22
C VAL A 31 13.20 -1.43 3.27
N CYS A 32 12.93 -2.11 2.15
CA CYS A 32 11.92 -3.17 2.10
C CYS A 32 12.29 -4.34 3.03
N ARG A 33 13.57 -4.69 3.14
CA ARG A 33 14.07 -5.72 4.07
C ARG A 33 13.80 -5.35 5.53
N ALA A 34 14.10 -4.10 5.91
CA ALA A 34 13.88 -3.61 7.27
C ALA A 34 12.38 -3.58 7.62
N LEU A 35 11.54 -3.11 6.71
CA LEU A 35 10.08 -3.13 6.86
C LEU A 35 9.55 -4.55 7.06
N ALA A 36 10.01 -5.50 6.24
CA ALA A 36 9.63 -6.91 6.35
C ALA A 36 10.09 -7.54 7.68
N ALA A 37 11.29 -7.20 8.16
CA ALA A 37 11.79 -7.62 9.48
C ALA A 37 10.95 -7.04 10.65
N GLY A 38 10.33 -5.89 10.44
CA GLY A 38 9.33 -5.31 11.35
C GLY A 38 7.92 -5.89 11.19
N GLY A 39 7.68 -6.77 10.23
CA GLY A 39 6.37 -7.38 9.94
C GLY A 39 5.54 -6.62 8.91
N VAL A 40 5.98 -5.45 8.43
CA VAL A 40 5.32 -4.74 7.32
C VAL A 40 5.80 -5.33 6.01
N ARG A 41 5.05 -6.29 5.48
CA ARG A 41 5.44 -7.05 4.29
C ARG A 41 5.04 -6.40 2.97
N ALA A 42 4.01 -5.56 2.95
CA ALA A 42 3.57 -4.87 1.74
C ALA A 42 4.32 -3.53 1.55
N CYS A 43 5.12 -3.44 0.48
CA CYS A 43 5.93 -2.28 0.13
C CYS A 43 5.48 -1.67 -1.20
N GLU A 44 4.84 -0.50 -1.16
CA GLU A 44 4.42 0.29 -2.34
C GLU A 44 5.58 1.22 -2.76
N ILE A 45 6.37 0.82 -3.76
CA ILE A 45 7.41 1.68 -4.33
C ILE A 45 6.76 2.66 -5.32
N THR A 46 6.83 3.96 -5.02
CA THR A 46 6.20 4.98 -5.87
C THR A 46 6.98 5.19 -7.18
N MET A 47 6.27 5.24 -8.31
CA MET A 47 6.81 5.52 -9.65
C MET A 47 7.40 6.94 -9.79
N THR A 48 7.24 7.78 -8.77
CA THR A 48 7.93 9.07 -8.65
C THR A 48 9.37 8.95 -8.15
N THR A 49 9.81 7.77 -7.74
CA THR A 49 11.21 7.51 -7.34
C THR A 49 12.07 7.28 -8.58
N PRO A 50 13.20 7.98 -8.76
CA PRO A 50 14.13 7.68 -9.84
C PRO A 50 14.61 6.22 -9.79
N GLY A 51 14.52 5.51 -10.91
CA GLY A 51 14.89 4.09 -10.98
C GLY A 51 13.89 3.13 -10.30
N ALA A 52 12.61 3.53 -10.17
CA ALA A 52 11.60 2.73 -9.48
C ALA A 52 11.44 1.31 -10.07
N LEU A 53 11.52 1.14 -11.39
CA LEU A 53 11.35 -0.18 -12.02
C LEU A 53 12.52 -1.11 -11.67
N GLU A 54 13.75 -0.60 -11.74
CA GLU A 54 14.96 -1.32 -11.36
C GLU A 54 14.93 -1.70 -9.88
N ALA A 55 14.44 -0.79 -9.02
CA ALA A 55 14.28 -1.07 -7.60
C ALA A 55 13.19 -2.11 -7.32
N ILE A 56 12.06 -2.08 -8.03
CA ILE A 56 11.01 -3.11 -7.94
C ILE A 56 11.61 -4.48 -8.33
N ALA A 57 12.35 -4.54 -9.43
CA ALA A 57 13.01 -5.77 -9.88
C ALA A 57 14.01 -6.30 -8.85
N ALA A 58 14.91 -5.44 -8.37
CA ALA A 58 15.91 -5.80 -7.37
C ALA A 58 15.27 -6.27 -6.05
N ALA A 59 14.25 -5.55 -5.56
CA ALA A 59 13.57 -5.88 -4.31
C ALA A 59 12.76 -7.18 -4.43
N SER A 60 12.02 -7.36 -5.53
CA SER A 60 11.24 -8.56 -5.79
C SER A 60 12.14 -9.80 -5.87
N GLN A 61 13.28 -9.70 -6.55
CA GLN A 61 14.26 -10.78 -6.64
C GLN A 61 14.94 -11.07 -5.29
N SER A 62 15.32 -10.03 -4.54
CA SER A 62 16.12 -10.16 -3.32
C SER A 62 15.32 -10.59 -2.08
N LEU A 63 14.03 -10.27 -2.03
CA LEU A 63 13.17 -10.52 -0.87
C LEU A 63 12.19 -11.66 -1.12
N GLY A 64 11.84 -11.96 -2.37
CA GLY A 64 11.03 -13.12 -2.72
C GLY A 64 9.70 -13.16 -1.95
N ARG A 65 9.59 -14.08 -0.99
CA ARG A 65 8.38 -14.26 -0.17
C ARG A 65 8.38 -13.43 1.11
N ASP A 66 9.50 -12.83 1.50
CA ASP A 66 9.59 -12.07 2.75
C ASP A 66 8.79 -10.76 2.65
N ALA A 67 8.72 -10.17 1.45
CA ALA A 67 7.98 -8.95 1.17
C ALA A 67 7.15 -9.05 -0.12
N LEU A 68 5.96 -8.46 -0.10
CA LEU A 68 5.16 -8.16 -1.28
C LEU A 68 5.58 -6.80 -1.82
N ILE A 69 6.25 -6.80 -2.96
CA ILE A 69 6.63 -5.57 -3.65
C ILE A 69 5.51 -5.18 -4.60
N GLY A 70 5.10 -3.92 -4.55
CA GLY A 70 4.15 -3.34 -5.49
C GLY A 70 4.58 -1.96 -5.95
N ALA A 71 3.83 -1.41 -6.89
CA ALA A 71 4.09 -0.08 -7.44
C ALA A 71 2.98 0.90 -7.04
N GLY A 72 3.37 2.12 -6.69
CA GLY A 72 2.48 3.24 -6.39
C GLY A 72 2.61 4.37 -7.38
N SER A 73 1.71 5.34 -7.34
CA SER A 73 1.73 6.47 -8.29
C SER A 73 1.61 6.05 -9.77
N VAL A 74 0.98 4.91 -10.05
CA VAL A 74 0.74 4.42 -11.41
C VAL A 74 -0.49 5.12 -12.00
N LEU A 75 -0.36 5.72 -13.18
CA LEU A 75 -1.40 6.55 -13.80
C LEU A 75 -2.01 5.94 -15.07
N ASP A 76 -1.33 4.99 -15.69
CA ASP A 76 -1.70 4.41 -16.98
C ASP A 76 -1.34 2.93 -17.05
N ALA A 77 -1.91 2.23 -18.04
CA ALA A 77 -1.72 0.80 -18.23
C ALA A 77 -0.29 0.42 -18.65
N ALA A 78 0.45 1.30 -19.35
CA ALA A 78 1.82 1.02 -19.78
C ALA A 78 2.76 0.95 -18.58
N THR A 79 2.64 1.92 -17.67
CA THR A 79 3.36 1.98 -16.40
C THR A 79 2.97 0.81 -15.50
N ALA A 80 1.68 0.48 -15.40
CA ALA A 80 1.21 -0.70 -14.65
C ALA A 80 1.88 -1.98 -15.17
N ARG A 81 1.86 -2.19 -16.49
CA ARG A 81 2.48 -3.36 -17.12
C ARG A 81 3.99 -3.40 -16.86
N ALA A 82 4.68 -2.27 -17.01
CA ALA A 82 6.13 -2.22 -16.76
C ALA A 82 6.48 -2.62 -15.32
N ALA A 83 5.74 -2.09 -14.34
CA ALA A 83 5.91 -2.45 -12.93
C ALA A 83 5.62 -3.93 -12.66
N ILE A 84 4.55 -4.49 -13.24
CA ILE A 84 4.21 -5.91 -13.09
C ILE A 84 5.32 -6.80 -13.66
N LEU A 85 5.84 -6.46 -14.85
CA LEU A 85 6.95 -7.21 -15.46
C LEU A 85 8.25 -7.08 -14.67
N ALA A 86 8.45 -5.97 -13.95
CA ALA A 86 9.54 -5.83 -12.99
C ALA A 86 9.31 -6.65 -11.71
N GLY A 87 8.14 -7.25 -11.50
CA GLY A 87 7.84 -8.12 -10.37
C GLY A 87 6.91 -7.52 -9.32
N ALA A 88 6.24 -6.40 -9.61
CA ALA A 88 5.19 -5.87 -8.75
C ALA A 88 3.99 -6.83 -8.65
N ARG A 89 3.50 -7.05 -7.43
CA ARG A 89 2.39 -7.95 -7.08
C ARG A 89 1.08 -7.25 -6.78
N PHE A 90 1.14 -5.93 -6.61
CA PHE A 90 -0.01 -5.05 -6.50
C PHE A 90 0.31 -3.69 -7.13
N ILE A 91 -0.72 -3.02 -7.65
CA ILE A 91 -0.63 -1.73 -8.32
C ILE A 91 -1.55 -0.71 -7.65
N PHE A 92 -0.95 0.34 -7.11
CA PHE A 92 -1.63 1.47 -6.49
C PHE A 92 -1.64 2.66 -7.44
N SER A 93 -2.81 3.26 -7.59
CA SER A 93 -2.98 4.53 -8.29
C SER A 93 -3.48 5.60 -7.30
N PRO A 94 -3.07 6.87 -7.43
CA PRO A 94 -3.63 7.96 -6.63
C PRO A 94 -5.05 8.34 -7.10
N VAL A 95 -5.49 7.84 -8.26
CA VAL A 95 -6.77 8.15 -8.89
C VAL A 95 -7.44 6.89 -9.45
N LEU A 96 -8.67 7.01 -9.92
CA LEU A 96 -9.38 5.93 -10.59
C LEU A 96 -8.96 5.86 -12.06
N SER A 97 -8.27 4.79 -12.44
CA SER A 97 -8.01 4.44 -13.84
C SER A 97 -8.52 3.03 -14.14
N GLY A 98 -9.52 2.92 -15.01
CA GLY A 98 -10.08 1.63 -15.43
C GLY A 98 -9.04 0.76 -16.16
N GLU A 99 -8.24 1.37 -17.03
CA GLU A 99 -7.19 0.68 -17.79
C GLU A 99 -6.10 0.10 -16.89
N VAL A 100 -5.79 0.76 -15.77
CA VAL A 100 -4.85 0.22 -14.76
C VAL A 100 -5.42 -1.02 -14.08
N ILE A 101 -6.71 -1.00 -13.73
CA ILE A 101 -7.39 -2.16 -13.11
C ILE A 101 -7.39 -3.34 -14.10
N GLU A 102 -7.83 -3.10 -15.33
CA GLU A 102 -7.86 -4.11 -16.40
C GLU A 102 -6.48 -4.71 -16.66
N MET A 103 -5.44 -3.86 -16.72
CA MET A 103 -4.07 -4.32 -16.92
C MET A 103 -3.56 -5.16 -15.75
N ALA A 104 -3.80 -4.72 -14.51
CA ALA A 104 -3.39 -5.49 -13.32
C ALA A 104 -4.06 -6.87 -13.29
N HIS A 105 -5.37 -6.94 -13.53
CA HIS A 105 -6.11 -8.20 -13.55
C HIS A 105 -5.69 -9.13 -14.68
N ARG A 106 -5.37 -8.60 -15.87
CA ARG A 106 -4.85 -9.40 -17.00
C ARG A 106 -3.57 -10.17 -16.64
N TYR A 107 -2.79 -9.70 -15.67
CA TYR A 107 -1.56 -10.35 -15.19
C TYR A 107 -1.72 -10.97 -13.79
N ASP A 108 -2.95 -11.16 -13.31
CA ASP A 108 -3.24 -11.70 -11.97
C ASP A 108 -2.54 -10.91 -10.84
N CYS A 109 -2.59 -9.58 -10.96
CA CYS A 109 -2.03 -8.61 -10.01
C CYS A 109 -3.15 -7.84 -9.31
N VAL A 110 -2.96 -7.51 -8.03
CA VAL A 110 -3.96 -6.77 -7.23
C VAL A 110 -4.03 -5.32 -7.67
N ALA A 111 -5.24 -4.81 -7.93
CA ALA A 111 -5.47 -3.42 -8.31
C ALA A 111 -6.07 -2.60 -7.17
N VAL A 112 -5.40 -1.50 -6.81
CA VAL A 112 -5.83 -0.58 -5.75
C VAL A 112 -5.89 0.86 -6.29
N PRO A 113 -6.94 1.22 -7.04
CA PRO A 113 -7.15 2.58 -7.53
C PRO A 113 -7.45 3.56 -6.39
N GLY A 114 -7.12 4.83 -6.61
CA GLY A 114 -7.41 5.92 -5.70
C GLY A 114 -8.79 6.53 -5.96
N ALA A 115 -9.49 6.88 -4.90
CA ALA A 115 -10.75 7.61 -4.94
C ALA A 115 -10.89 8.43 -3.66
N LEU A 116 -11.74 9.45 -3.67
CA LEU A 116 -12.05 10.22 -2.47
C LEU A 116 -13.54 10.20 -2.17
N THR A 117 -14.39 10.43 -3.18
CA THR A 117 -15.84 10.60 -2.99
C THR A 117 -16.60 9.28 -3.08
N PRO A 118 -17.83 9.19 -2.53
CA PRO A 118 -18.66 7.99 -2.65
C PRO A 118 -18.85 7.51 -4.10
N THR A 119 -19.05 8.44 -5.03
CA THR A 119 -19.23 8.13 -6.46
C THR A 119 -17.98 7.53 -7.07
N GLU A 120 -16.80 8.09 -6.79
CA GLU A 120 -15.53 7.56 -7.30
C GLU A 120 -15.22 6.18 -6.70
N ILE A 121 -15.50 5.99 -5.40
CA ILE A 121 -15.30 4.72 -4.70
C ILE A 121 -16.20 3.64 -5.29
N LEU A 122 -17.49 3.94 -5.48
CA LEU A 122 -18.43 3.01 -6.11
C LEU A 122 -18.02 2.70 -7.55
N ALA A 123 -17.57 3.70 -8.32
CA ALA A 123 -17.10 3.50 -9.69
C ALA A 123 -15.85 2.61 -9.75
N ALA A 124 -14.91 2.78 -8.82
CA ALA A 124 -13.71 1.95 -8.71
C ALA A 124 -14.08 0.49 -8.40
N TRP A 125 -14.93 0.28 -7.40
CA TRP A 125 -15.39 -1.05 -7.01
C TRP A 125 -16.18 -1.75 -8.13
N SER A 126 -17.06 -1.02 -8.82
CA SER A 126 -17.86 -1.56 -9.94
C SER A 126 -17.01 -1.97 -11.14
N ARG A 127 -15.81 -1.39 -11.28
CA ARG A 127 -14.80 -1.76 -12.28
C ARG A 127 -13.91 -2.92 -11.83
N GLY A 128 -14.13 -3.48 -10.64
CA GLY A 128 -13.43 -4.65 -10.14
C GLY A 128 -12.25 -4.36 -9.23
N ALA A 129 -12.06 -3.14 -8.73
CA ALA A 129 -11.00 -2.84 -7.76
C ALA A 129 -10.98 -3.86 -6.59
N ASP A 130 -9.80 -4.40 -6.28
CA ASP A 130 -9.64 -5.37 -5.19
C ASP A 130 -9.77 -4.71 -3.82
N VAL A 131 -9.24 -3.49 -3.73
CA VAL A 131 -9.33 -2.54 -2.60
C VAL A 131 -9.39 -1.14 -3.21
N VAL A 132 -10.09 -0.20 -2.59
CA VAL A 132 -10.06 1.22 -3.01
C VAL A 132 -9.23 2.03 -2.03
N LYS A 133 -8.22 2.74 -2.55
CA LYS A 133 -7.39 3.68 -1.77
C LYS A 133 -8.16 4.98 -1.57
N VAL A 134 -8.49 5.31 -0.32
CA VAL A 134 -9.06 6.61 0.02
C VAL A 134 -7.92 7.61 0.14
N PHE A 135 -7.82 8.55 -0.80
CA PHE A 135 -6.68 9.49 -0.86
C PHE A 135 -7.10 10.86 -1.43
N PRO A 136 -6.65 11.98 -0.82
CA PRO A 136 -5.93 12.09 0.46
C PRO A 136 -6.87 11.99 1.67
N ALA A 137 -6.64 11.03 2.56
CA ALA A 137 -7.56 10.73 3.67
C ALA A 137 -7.44 11.70 4.88
N ASN A 138 -6.30 12.38 5.02
CA ASN A 138 -5.96 13.17 6.21
C ASN A 138 -6.92 14.33 6.51
N HIS A 139 -7.54 14.92 5.48
CA HIS A 139 -8.43 16.06 5.66
C HIS A 139 -9.77 15.68 6.28
N PHE A 140 -10.18 14.41 6.15
CA PHE A 140 -11.49 13.93 6.61
C PHE A 140 -11.39 13.00 7.82
N GLY A 141 -10.26 12.31 7.98
CA GLY A 141 -9.99 11.45 9.12
C GLY A 141 -10.83 10.15 9.16
N PRO A 142 -10.66 9.32 10.21
CA PRO A 142 -11.28 8.00 10.32
C PRO A 142 -12.81 8.00 10.24
N GLN A 143 -13.46 9.05 10.73
CA GLN A 143 -14.91 9.16 10.69
C GLN A 143 -15.46 9.09 9.26
N TYR A 144 -14.75 9.67 8.29
CA TYR A 144 -15.17 9.63 6.90
C TYR A 144 -15.17 8.21 6.31
N LEU A 145 -14.18 7.40 6.66
CA LEU A 145 -14.13 6.01 6.25
C LEU A 145 -15.34 5.22 6.79
N LYS A 146 -15.69 5.48 8.06
CA LYS A 146 -16.87 4.90 8.71
C LYS A 146 -18.16 5.34 8.03
N ASP A 147 -18.28 6.61 7.65
CA ASP A 147 -19.44 7.15 6.96
C ASP A 147 -19.60 6.53 5.55
N LEU A 148 -18.48 6.31 4.83
CA LEU A 148 -18.46 5.62 3.54
C LEU A 148 -18.91 4.16 3.63
N HIS A 149 -18.55 3.47 4.72
CA HIS A 149 -18.97 2.08 4.96
C HIS A 149 -20.46 1.95 5.28
N GLY A 150 -21.13 3.00 5.77
CA GLY A 150 -22.57 2.98 6.05
C GLY A 150 -23.41 2.47 4.88
N PRO A 151 -23.33 3.09 3.68
CA PRO A 151 -24.04 2.61 2.49
C PRO A 151 -23.29 1.55 1.67
N MET A 152 -21.98 1.35 1.87
CA MET A 152 -21.13 0.49 1.04
C MET A 152 -20.25 -0.48 1.87
N PRO A 153 -20.83 -1.27 2.80
CA PRO A 153 -20.05 -2.06 3.77
C PRO A 153 -19.19 -3.17 3.12
N GLN A 154 -19.51 -3.57 1.88
CA GLN A 154 -18.79 -4.60 1.14
C GLN A 154 -17.51 -4.10 0.46
N ILE A 155 -17.32 -2.78 0.33
CA ILE A 155 -16.15 -2.22 -0.37
C ILE A 155 -14.96 -2.20 0.59
N LYS A 156 -13.87 -2.87 0.22
CA LYS A 156 -12.62 -2.84 0.99
C LYS A 156 -11.94 -1.49 0.77
N LEU A 157 -11.74 -0.73 1.85
CA LEU A 157 -11.09 0.57 1.81
C LEU A 157 -9.74 0.55 2.52
N THR A 158 -8.76 1.27 1.96
CA THR A 158 -7.46 1.55 2.60
C THR A 158 -7.20 3.07 2.59
N PRO A 159 -7.17 3.75 3.75
CA PRO A 159 -6.81 5.17 3.79
C PRO A 159 -5.32 5.36 3.52
N THR A 160 -4.96 6.45 2.84
CA THR A 160 -3.57 6.89 2.70
C THR A 160 -3.50 8.41 2.81
N GLY A 161 -2.46 8.90 3.50
CA GLY A 161 -2.25 10.30 3.83
C GLY A 161 -2.70 10.61 5.25
N GLY A 162 -1.77 11.12 6.07
CA GLY A 162 -2.03 11.48 7.48
C GLY A 162 -2.24 10.30 8.42
N VAL A 163 -1.73 9.12 8.08
CA VAL A 163 -1.67 7.98 9.00
C VAL A 163 -0.37 8.04 9.79
N ASP A 164 -0.48 7.89 11.10
CA ASP A 164 0.62 7.79 12.06
C ASP A 164 0.27 6.82 13.21
N LEU A 165 1.17 6.64 14.18
CA LEU A 165 0.95 5.75 15.32
C LEU A 165 -0.27 6.13 16.17
N THR A 166 -0.66 7.40 16.20
CA THR A 166 -1.79 7.89 17.02
C THR A 166 -3.15 7.67 16.34
N THR A 167 -3.15 7.63 15.01
CA THR A 167 -4.36 7.50 14.18
C THR A 167 -4.56 6.08 13.63
N ALA A 168 -3.52 5.27 13.53
CA ALA A 168 -3.56 3.92 12.96
C ALA A 168 -4.70 3.05 13.51
N ALA A 169 -4.86 2.97 14.84
CA ALA A 169 -5.93 2.18 15.47
C ALA A 169 -7.32 2.69 15.07
N GLN A 170 -7.49 4.00 14.94
CA GLN A 170 -8.77 4.64 14.64
C GLN A 170 -9.22 4.31 13.21
N TRP A 171 -8.28 4.30 12.25
CA TRP A 171 -8.55 3.91 10.86
C TRP A 171 -8.98 2.45 10.74
N ILE A 172 -8.30 1.54 11.44
CA ILE A 172 -8.67 0.12 11.46
C ILE A 172 -10.06 -0.07 12.06
N LYS A 173 -10.35 0.57 13.20
CA LYS A 173 -11.67 0.53 13.85
C LYS A 173 -12.78 1.18 13.01
N ALA A 174 -12.43 2.09 12.10
CA ALA A 174 -13.37 2.67 11.15
C ALA A 174 -13.71 1.75 9.97
N GLY A 175 -13.07 0.58 9.86
CA GLY A 175 -13.32 -0.42 8.82
C GLY A 175 -12.22 -0.55 7.76
N ALA A 176 -11.07 0.10 7.92
CA ALA A 176 -9.97 -0.02 6.98
C ALA A 176 -9.43 -1.46 6.95
N VAL A 177 -9.32 -2.05 5.76
CA VAL A 177 -8.73 -3.40 5.61
C VAL A 177 -7.20 -3.39 5.79
N ALA A 178 -6.58 -2.24 5.52
CA ALA A 178 -5.19 -1.96 5.77
C ALA A 178 -5.00 -0.43 5.88
N ILE A 179 -3.88 0.01 6.42
CA ILE A 179 -3.49 1.42 6.44
C ILE A 179 -2.27 1.67 5.53
N GLY A 180 -2.36 2.68 4.66
CA GLY A 180 -1.24 3.14 3.86
C GLY A 180 -0.42 4.19 4.61
N VAL A 181 0.80 3.84 5.00
CA VAL A 181 1.68 4.68 5.82
C VAL A 181 2.90 5.11 5.02
N GLY A 182 3.00 6.41 4.76
CA GLY A 182 4.12 7.00 4.03
C GLY A 182 5.22 7.53 4.95
N SER A 183 5.42 8.85 4.93
CA SER A 183 6.49 9.55 5.64
C SER A 183 6.52 9.35 7.16
N SER A 184 5.40 8.97 7.78
CA SER A 184 5.33 8.65 9.22
C SER A 184 6.02 7.32 9.57
N LEU A 185 6.23 6.43 8.60
CA LEU A 185 6.95 5.16 8.72
C LEU A 185 8.30 5.22 8.02
N VAL A 186 8.30 5.62 6.74
CA VAL A 186 9.49 5.71 5.90
C VAL A 186 10.07 7.12 6.00
N LYS A 187 10.65 7.43 7.17
CA LYS A 187 11.19 8.76 7.51
C LYS A 187 12.50 9.04 6.76
N LYS A 188 12.62 10.22 6.15
CA LYS A 188 13.81 10.61 5.36
C LYS A 188 15.12 10.50 6.14
N ASP A 189 15.06 10.88 7.41
CA ASP A 189 16.14 10.87 8.38
C ASP A 189 16.63 9.45 8.71
N LEU A 190 15.74 8.46 8.80
CA LEU A 190 16.12 7.05 8.94
C LEU A 190 16.80 6.51 7.69
N LEU A 191 16.32 6.90 6.50
CA LEU A 191 16.90 6.49 5.22
C LEU A 191 18.30 7.10 5.05
N ALA A 192 18.45 8.41 5.32
CA ALA A 192 19.72 9.11 5.21
C ALA A 192 20.80 8.53 6.14
N GLN A 193 20.41 8.10 7.34
CA GLN A 193 21.31 7.48 8.32
C GLN A 193 21.45 5.96 8.15
N GLN A 194 20.71 5.36 7.22
CA GLN A 194 20.63 3.90 7.04
C GLN A 194 20.28 3.16 8.35
N ASN A 195 19.41 3.76 9.18
CA ASN A 195 19.03 3.21 10.47
C ASN A 195 17.89 2.19 10.31
N TRP A 196 18.25 1.02 9.79
CA TRP A 196 17.32 -0.06 9.45
C TRP A 196 16.68 -0.71 10.67
N ASP A 197 17.39 -0.77 11.80
CA ASP A 197 16.86 -1.35 13.04
C ASP A 197 15.72 -0.49 13.60
N GLU A 198 15.88 0.83 13.60
CA GLU A 198 14.81 1.75 14.02
C GLU A 198 13.62 1.71 13.06
N LEU A 199 13.87 1.60 11.75
CA LEU A 199 12.79 1.42 10.77
C LEU A 199 12.01 0.11 11.01
N ALA A 200 12.69 -1.00 11.30
CA ALA A 200 12.06 -2.27 11.62
C ALA A 200 11.28 -2.20 12.95
N SER A 201 11.81 -1.52 13.96
CA SER A 201 11.13 -1.26 15.23
C SER A 201 9.84 -0.45 15.03
N LEU A 202 9.91 0.63 14.24
CA LEU A 202 8.76 1.47 13.94
C LEU A 202 7.70 0.72 13.12
N ALA A 203 8.11 -0.08 12.14
CA ALA A 203 7.22 -0.94 11.37
C ALA A 203 6.44 -1.91 12.28
N ARG A 204 7.11 -2.51 13.27
CA ARG A 204 6.50 -3.43 14.24
C ARG A 204 5.44 -2.75 15.09
N GLN A 205 5.68 -1.52 15.52
CA GLN A 205 4.68 -0.74 16.28
C GLN A 205 3.37 -0.59 15.50
N TYR A 206 3.41 -0.32 14.19
CA TYR A 206 2.19 -0.26 13.37
C TYR A 206 1.48 -1.62 13.30
N VAL A 207 2.23 -2.70 13.09
CA VAL A 207 1.67 -4.07 13.02
C VAL A 207 0.98 -4.43 14.34
N ASP A 208 1.60 -4.13 15.48
CA ASP A 208 1.05 -4.38 16.81
C ASP A 208 -0.24 -3.57 17.04
N ILE A 209 -0.25 -2.29 16.66
CA ILE A 209 -1.44 -1.43 16.74
C ILE A 209 -2.58 -2.00 15.90
N VAL A 210 -2.31 -2.45 14.67
CA VAL A 210 -3.33 -3.05 13.79
C VAL A 210 -3.88 -4.34 14.42
N ALA A 211 -3.01 -5.21 14.94
CA ALA A 211 -3.42 -6.45 15.59
C ALA A 211 -4.31 -6.19 16.82
N GLN A 212 -3.91 -5.26 17.69
CA GLN A 212 -4.69 -4.86 18.86
C GLN A 212 -6.02 -4.21 18.48
N ALA A 213 -6.05 -3.38 17.44
CA ALA A 213 -7.27 -2.72 16.98
C ALA A 213 -8.30 -3.70 16.39
N ARG A 214 -7.88 -4.86 15.87
CA ARG A 214 -8.75 -5.92 15.34
C ARG A 214 -9.24 -6.91 16.40
N ALA A 215 -8.51 -7.05 17.51
CA ALA A 215 -8.87 -7.95 18.60
C ALA A 215 -9.97 -7.41 19.52
N ASN A 216 -10.27 -6.11 19.43
CA ASN A 216 -11.26 -5.39 20.23
C ASN A 216 -12.45 -4.97 19.37
#